data_AF-A0A7C9A5I8-F1
#
_entry.id   AF-A0A7C9A5I8-F1
#
_cell.length_a   1.000
_cell.length_b   1.000
_cell.length_c   1.000
_cell.angle_alpha   90.00
_cell.angle_beta   90.00
_cell.angle_gamma   90.00
#
_symmetry.space_group_name_H-M   'P 1'
#
loop_
_entity.id
_entity.type
_entity.pdbx_description
1 polymer ?
#
loop_
_entity_poly.entity_id
_entity_poly.type
_entity_poly.pdbx_seq_one_letter_code
_entity_poly.pdbx_strand_id
1 'polypeptide(L)'
;SCTQALSKLREGMPVIAMDPRLNRSPASVKAIEKVLQLACECVGPIRQSRPSMKECVEALWAIRKEFKEGAQLLSSTSQRSVDLLEMDARRKRRNSLGIEGETFSFLSA
;
A
#
# COMPACT_ATOMS: atom_id res chain seq x y z
N SER A 1 21.71 -4.84 -17.35
CA SER A 1 20.88 -5.60 -18.31
C SER A 1 19.70 -6.22 -17.59
N CYS A 2 18.52 -6.24 -18.19
CA CYS A 2 17.26 -6.75 -17.59
C CYS A 2 17.43 -8.13 -16.92
N THR A 3 18.27 -8.98 -17.50
CA THR A 3 18.68 -10.29 -16.94
C THR A 3 19.23 -10.25 -15.51
N GLN A 4 19.90 -9.16 -15.11
CA GLN A 4 20.48 -9.00 -13.78
C GLN A 4 19.47 -8.50 -12.75
N ALA A 5 18.53 -7.63 -13.16
CA ALA A 5 17.40 -7.27 -12.30
C ALA A 5 16.48 -8.48 -12.07
N LEU A 6 16.32 -9.30 -13.11
CA LEU A 6 15.58 -10.56 -13.07
C LEU A 6 16.30 -11.65 -12.27
N SER A 7 17.63 -11.74 -12.34
CA SER A 7 18.40 -12.67 -11.49
C SER A 7 18.28 -12.30 -10.02
N LYS A 8 18.36 -11.00 -9.69
CA LYS A 8 18.16 -10.52 -8.31
C LYS A 8 16.72 -10.69 -7.81
N LEU A 9 15.74 -10.60 -8.69
CA LEU A 9 14.36 -11.01 -8.38
C LEU A 9 14.28 -12.51 -8.08
N ARG A 10 14.92 -13.35 -8.90
CA ARG A 10 14.96 -14.82 -8.74
C ARG A 10 15.72 -15.25 -7.47
N GLU A 11 16.65 -14.43 -7.00
CA GLU A 11 17.37 -14.58 -5.72
C GLU A 11 16.52 -14.13 -4.51
N GLY A 12 15.26 -13.72 -4.70
CA GLY A 12 14.39 -13.25 -3.62
C GLY A 12 14.77 -11.87 -3.09
N MET A 13 15.50 -11.07 -3.88
CA MET A 13 15.99 -9.72 -3.51
C MET A 13 15.32 -8.63 -4.39
N PRO A 14 13.98 -8.55 -4.44
CA PRO A 14 13.26 -7.59 -5.28
C PRO A 14 13.63 -6.16 -4.91
N VAL A 15 13.87 -5.88 -3.62
CA VAL A 15 14.22 -4.57 -3.07
C VAL A 15 15.51 -3.99 -3.66
N ILE A 16 16.46 -4.85 -4.05
CA ILE A 16 17.74 -4.45 -4.65
C ILE A 16 17.60 -4.14 -6.14
N ALA A 17 16.60 -4.72 -6.80
CA ALA A 17 16.26 -4.43 -8.20
C ALA A 17 15.38 -3.17 -8.36
N MET A 18 14.78 -2.65 -7.28
CA MET A 18 13.94 -1.44 -7.33
C MET A 18 14.77 -0.17 -7.57
N ASP A 19 14.21 0.79 -8.31
CA ASP A 19 14.77 2.16 -8.39
C ASP A 19 14.90 2.70 -6.95
N PRO A 20 16.09 3.17 -6.52
CA PRO A 20 16.31 3.68 -5.17
C PRO A 20 15.41 4.85 -4.77
N ARG A 21 14.86 5.58 -5.76
CA ARG A 21 13.92 6.69 -5.56
C ARG A 21 12.49 6.22 -5.35
N LEU A 22 12.19 4.94 -5.56
CA LEU A 22 10.87 4.40 -5.31
C LEU A 22 10.69 4.12 -3.81
N ASN A 23 9.54 4.53 -3.27
CA ASN A 23 9.19 4.22 -1.89
C ASN A 23 9.05 2.69 -1.71
N ARG A 24 9.87 2.13 -0.82
CA ARG A 24 9.93 0.69 -0.49
C ARG A 24 8.83 0.31 0.49
N SER A 25 7.58 0.38 0.05
CA SER A 25 6.44 -0.17 0.79
C SER A 25 6.21 -1.64 0.39
N PRO A 26 5.59 -2.48 1.25
CA PRO A 26 5.22 -3.85 0.88
C PRO A 26 4.37 -3.92 -0.39
N ALA A 27 3.46 -2.96 -0.59
CA ALA A 27 2.65 -2.85 -1.81
C ALA A 27 3.52 -2.52 -3.03
N SER A 28 4.50 -1.62 -2.90
CA SER A 28 5.43 -1.27 -3.97
C SER A 28 6.30 -2.45 -4.37
N VAL A 29 6.81 -3.20 -3.38
CA VAL A 29 7.64 -4.40 -3.61
C VAL A 29 6.85 -5.41 -4.43
N LYS A 30 5.64 -5.76 -3.98
CA LYS A 30 4.76 -6.71 -4.67
C LYS A 30 4.40 -6.25 -6.09
N ALA A 31 4.15 -4.96 -6.29
CA ALA A 31 3.88 -4.41 -7.61
C ALA A 31 5.10 -4.55 -8.54
N ILE A 32 6.30 -4.23 -8.06
CA ILE A 32 7.53 -4.36 -8.85
C ILE A 32 7.85 -5.81 -9.18
N GLU A 33 7.66 -6.75 -8.25
CA GLU A 33 7.83 -8.18 -8.53
C GLU A 33 6.99 -8.62 -9.74
N LYS A 34 5.70 -8.25 -9.76
CA LYS A 34 4.79 -8.55 -10.87
C LYS A 34 5.20 -7.86 -12.18
N VAL A 35 5.61 -6.59 -12.12
CA VAL A 35 6.07 -5.85 -13.30
C VAL A 35 7.33 -6.48 -13.89
N LEU A 36 8.28 -6.86 -13.04
CA LEU A 36 9.51 -7.51 -13.47
C LEU A 36 9.23 -8.90 -14.03
N GLN A 37 8.31 -9.67 -13.45
CA GLN A 37 7.87 -10.94 -14.02
C GLN A 37 7.29 -10.76 -15.43
N LEU A 38 6.38 -9.80 -15.62
CA LEU A 38 5.82 -9.49 -16.95
C LEU A 38 6.91 -9.04 -17.93
N ALA A 39 7.85 -8.21 -17.49
CA ALA A 39 8.98 -7.80 -18.31
C ALA A 39 9.82 -9.03 -18.75
N CYS A 40 10.03 -9.99 -17.85
CA CYS A 40 10.70 -11.26 -18.10
C CYS A 40 10.05 -12.02 -19.27
N GLU A 41 8.73 -12.13 -19.27
CA GLU A 41 7.95 -12.79 -20.32
C GLU A 41 8.06 -12.03 -21.65
N CYS A 42 8.00 -10.69 -21.62
CA CYS A 42 8.14 -9.83 -22.80
C CYS A 42 9.51 -9.96 -23.50
N VAL A 43 10.60 -10.08 -22.73
CA VAL A 43 11.95 -10.28 -23.28
C VAL A 43 12.36 -11.76 -23.38
N GLY A 44 11.42 -12.69 -23.23
CA GLY A 44 11.68 -14.13 -23.32
C GLY A 44 12.34 -14.54 -24.65
N PRO A 45 13.20 -15.58 -24.66
CA PRO A 45 13.94 -15.97 -25.86
C PRO A 45 13.01 -16.52 -26.96
N ILE A 46 11.91 -17.17 -26.57
CA ILE A 46 10.94 -17.79 -27.48
C ILE A 46 9.90 -16.73 -27.86
N ARG A 47 9.79 -16.39 -29.15
CA ARG A 47 8.86 -15.36 -29.61
C ARG A 47 7.39 -15.70 -29.34
N GLN A 48 7.02 -16.97 -29.49
CA GLN A 48 5.65 -17.44 -29.31
C GLN A 48 5.20 -17.47 -27.85
N SER A 49 6.13 -17.47 -26.89
CA SER A 49 5.80 -17.43 -25.46
C SER A 49 5.68 -16.00 -24.94
N ARG A 50 5.98 -14.99 -25.76
CA ARG A 50 5.86 -13.59 -25.36
C ARG A 50 4.39 -13.19 -25.40
N PRO A 51 3.89 -12.49 -24.39
CA PRO A 51 2.54 -11.95 -24.42
C PRO A 51 2.38 -10.97 -25.59
N SER A 52 1.17 -10.93 -26.15
CA SER A 52 0.75 -9.87 -27.04
C SER A 52 0.74 -8.52 -26.31
N MET A 53 0.87 -7.42 -27.06
CA MET A 53 0.80 -6.08 -26.47
C MET A 53 -0.53 -5.86 -25.71
N LYS A 54 -1.63 -6.48 -26.16
CA LYS A 54 -2.92 -6.44 -25.48
C LYS A 54 -2.84 -7.07 -24.09
N GLU A 55 -2.30 -8.29 -23.99
CA GLU A 55 -2.10 -8.99 -22.72
C GLU A 55 -1.16 -8.22 -21.78
N CYS A 56 -0.10 -7.60 -22.31
CA CYS A 56 0.78 -6.73 -21.53
C CYS A 56 0.01 -5.56 -20.89
N VAL A 57 -0.84 -4.90 -21.67
CA VAL A 57 -1.64 -3.76 -21.18
C VAL A 57 -2.62 -4.21 -20.11
N GLU A 58 -3.31 -5.33 -20.31
CA GLU A 58 -4.24 -5.89 -19.33
C GLU A 58 -3.54 -6.25 -18.01
N ALA A 59 -2.38 -6.93 -18.09
CA ALA A 59 -1.58 -7.26 -16.93
C ALA A 59 -1.08 -6.02 -16.19
N LEU A 60 -0.55 -5.01 -16.91
CA LEU A 60 -0.11 -3.75 -16.30
C LEU A 60 -1.26 -2.99 -15.64
N TRP A 61 -2.46 -3.01 -16.24
CA TRP A 61 -3.63 -2.37 -15.66
C TRP A 61 -4.08 -3.06 -14.37
N ALA A 62 -4.08 -4.40 -14.34
CA ALA A 62 -4.38 -5.18 -13.14
C ALA A 62 -3.37 -4.87 -12.01
N ILE A 63 -2.06 -4.86 -12.32
CA ILE A 63 -1.02 -4.53 -11.34
C ILE A 63 -1.24 -3.11 -10.78
N ARG A 64 -1.52 -2.12 -11.64
CA ARG A 64 -1.78 -0.75 -11.22
C ARG A 64 -3.01 -0.65 -10.32
N LYS A 65 -4.08 -1.37 -10.64
CA LYS A 65 -5.32 -1.39 -9.86
C LYS A 65 -5.07 -1.97 -8.47
N GLU A 66 -4.45 -3.15 -8.38
CA GLU A 66 -4.12 -3.80 -7.10
C GLU A 66 -3.21 -2.92 -6.22
N PHE A 67 -2.21 -2.28 -6.81
CA PHE A 67 -1.32 -1.37 -6.07
C PHE A 67 -2.09 -0.19 -5.47
N LYS A 68 -3.01 0.41 -6.25
CA LYS A 68 -3.83 1.54 -5.80
C LYS A 68 -4.79 1.12 -4.69
N GLU A 69 -5.44 -0.03 -4.81
CA GLU A 69 -6.34 -0.57 -3.79
C GLU A 69 -5.59 -0.88 -2.49
N GLY A 70 -4.41 -1.50 -2.57
CA GLY A 70 -3.56 -1.73 -1.40
C GLY A 70 -3.11 -0.44 -0.71
N ALA A 71 -2.75 0.59 -1.49
CA ALA A 71 -2.40 1.90 -0.95
C ALA A 71 -3.59 2.60 -0.27
N GLN A 72 -4.80 2.46 -0.81
CA GLN A 72 -6.03 3.01 -0.23
C GLN A 72 -6.38 2.35 1.10
N LEU A 73 -6.28 1.02 1.21
CA LEU A 73 -6.53 0.31 2.47
C LEU A 73 -5.56 0.74 3.58
N LEU A 74 -4.29 0.95 3.26
CA LEU A 74 -3.30 1.47 4.21
C LEU A 74 -3.62 2.92 4.62
N SER A 75 -4.09 3.75 3.69
CA SER A 75 -4.52 5.13 3.99
C SER A 75 -5.74 5.15 4.93
N SER A 76 -6.75 4.32 4.66
CA SER A 76 -7.94 4.21 5.51
C SER A 76 -7.64 3.62 6.89
N THR A 77 -6.69 2.67 6.98
CA THR A 77 -6.24 2.11 8.26
C THR A 77 -5.43 3.12 9.05
N SER A 78 -4.57 3.88 8.37
CA SER A 78 -3.81 4.98 8.97
C SER A 78 -4.74 6.06 9.54
N GLN A 79 -5.74 6.51 8.77
CA GLN A 79 -6.76 7.46 9.24
C GLN A 79 -7.48 6.96 10.49
N ARG A 80 -7.98 5.71 10.49
CA ARG A 80 -8.62 5.11 11.68
C ARG A 80 -7.71 5.05 12.89
N SER A 81 -6.43 4.73 12.69
CA SER A 81 -5.48 4.68 13.81
C SER A 81 -5.22 6.07 14.41
N VAL A 82 -5.14 7.11 13.58
CA VAL A 82 -4.97 8.50 14.02
C VAL A 82 -6.23 8.98 14.76
N ASP A 83 -7.42 8.66 14.24
CA ASP A 83 -8.69 9.02 14.87
C ASP A 83 -8.83 8.38 16.27
N LEU A 84 -8.43 7.11 16.42
CA LEU A 84 -8.44 6.42 17.72
C LEU A 84 -7.49 7.08 18.73
N LEU A 85 -6.27 7.39 18.32
CA LEU A 85 -5.29 8.07 19.19
C LEU A 85 -5.77 9.48 19.56
N GLU A 86 -6.44 10.18 18.66
CA GLU A 86 -6.99 11.51 18.92
C GLU A 86 -8.22 11.46 19.85
N MET A 87 -9.09 10.46 19.69
CA MET A 87 -10.20 10.20 20.61
C MET A 87 -9.70 9.87 22.02
N ASP A 88 -8.67 9.03 22.14
CA ASP A 88 -8.05 8.68 23.42
C ASP A 88 -7.37 9.91 24.07
N ALA A 89 -6.69 10.74 23.28
CA ALA A 89 -6.10 11.99 23.77
C ALA A 89 -7.17 13.01 24.22
N ARG A 90 -8.30 13.12 23.51
CA ARG A 90 -9.45 13.97 23.92
C ARG A 90 -10.14 13.43 25.18
N ARG A 91 -10.28 12.10 25.32
CA ARG A 91 -10.85 11.46 26.51
C ARG A 91 -9.96 11.67 27.74
N LYS A 92 -8.65 11.48 27.59
CA LYS A 92 -7.68 11.72 28.67
C LYS A 92 -7.71 13.16 29.17
N ARG A 93 -7.84 14.14 28.25
CA ARG A 93 -7.99 15.57 28.60
C ARG A 93 -9.27 15.87 29.38
N ARG A 94 -10.41 15.27 28.99
CA ARG A 94 -11.68 15.45 29.72
C ARG A 94 -11.62 14.88 31.13
N ASN A 95 -11.04 13.71 31.31
CA ASN A 95 -10.91 13.08 32.62
C ASN A 95 -9.95 13.85 33.55
N SER A 96 -8.94 14.54 33.01
CA SER A 96 -8.02 15.37 33.82
C SER A 96 -8.60 16.70 34.27
N LEU A 97 -9.71 17.17 33.68
CA LEU A 97 -10.35 18.46 34.01
C LEU A 97 -11.43 18.33 35.10
N GLY A 98 -11.67 17.13 35.65
CA GLY A 98 -12.52 16.94 36.83
C GLY A 98 -13.98 17.36 36.64
N ILE A 99 -14.49 17.45 35.41
CA ILE A 99 -15.91 17.70 35.16
C ILE A 99 -16.66 16.38 35.32
N GLU A 100 -16.87 15.98 36.56
CA GLU A 100 -17.89 15.00 36.93
C GLU A 100 -19.24 15.68 36.67
N GLY A 101 -20.07 15.06 35.84
CA GLY A 101 -21.31 15.67 35.36
C GLY A 101 -22.31 15.86 36.48
N GLU A 102 -22.34 17.06 37.07
CA GLU A 102 -23.47 17.49 37.88
C GLU A 102 -24.63 17.80 36.94
N THR A 103 -25.55 16.85 36.81
CA THR A 103 -26.85 17.05 36.18
C THR A 103 -27.68 17.98 37.07
N PHE A 104 -27.53 19.29 36.88
CA PHE A 104 -28.49 20.23 37.47
C PHE A 104 -29.77 20.23 36.65
N SER A 105 -30.79 19.54 37.17
CA SER A 105 -32.16 19.66 36.71
C SER A 105 -32.69 21.05 37.09
N PHE A 106 -32.86 21.92 36.09
CA PHE A 106 -33.58 23.18 36.25
C PHE A 106 -35.04 22.90 36.61
N LEU A 107 -35.48 23.30 37.80
CA LEU A 107 -36.89 23.39 38.17
C LEU A 107 -37.43 24.71 37.63
N SER A 108 -38.40 24.64 36.71
CA SER A 108 -39.20 25.83 36.32
C SER A 108 -40.35 26.03 37.30
N ALA A 109 -40.53 27.27 37.72
CA ALA A 109 -41.64 27.78 38.54
C ALA A 109 -42.90 28.05 37.70
#